data_AF-X0UAF4-F1
#
_entry.id   AF-X0UAF4-F1
#
_cell.length_a   1.000
_cell.length_b   1.000
_cell.length_c   1.000
_cell.angle_alpha   90.00
_cell.angle_beta   90.00
_cell.angle_gamma   90.00
#
_symmetry.space_group_name_H-M   'P 1'
#
loop_
_entity.id
_entity.type
_entity.pdbx_description
1 polymer ?
#
loop_
_entity_poly.entity_id
_entity_poly.type
_entity_poly.pdbx_seq_one_letter_code
_entity_poly.pdbx_strand_id
1 'polypeptide(L)'
;AGALDARNVKVSQATVKLMNKAGVSFAILGSDETCTGDPARRMGEEYLYQTQARANVETLNEAGVKKIFTNCPHCYNTFKNEYPDFGSNYEVYHVHELLAKFIADGKLKISGDGLGEITFHDSCYLGRHNKMFQPARKIIDSIPGAKRIEMKRTGEWSFCCGAGGGRMFLEETRGERINENRTKEAVATGAKTIGVSCPFCMTMFTDGLKALGKDETHEVKELTEVVAGRVG
;
A
#
# COMPACT_ATOMS: atom_id res chain seq x y z
N ALA A 1 3.92 -9.94 3.72
CA ALA A 1 3.33 -8.85 4.53
C ALA A 1 1.87 -9.10 4.85
N GLY A 2 0.99 -9.28 3.85
CA GLY A 2 -0.45 -9.46 4.05
C GLY A 2 -0.89 -10.68 4.90
N ALA A 3 -0.16 -11.80 4.80
CA ALA A 3 -0.50 -13.04 5.51
C ALA A 3 0.14 -13.22 6.89
N LEU A 4 1.18 -12.44 7.22
CA LEU A 4 2.03 -12.68 8.40
C LEU A 4 1.93 -11.59 9.47
N ASP A 5 1.61 -10.36 9.08
CA ASP A 5 1.46 -9.24 10.01
C ASP A 5 -0.02 -9.05 10.36
N ALA A 6 -0.35 -9.11 11.66
CA ALA A 6 -1.73 -9.08 12.14
C ALA A 6 -2.50 -7.82 11.73
N ARG A 7 -1.81 -6.68 11.58
CA ARG A 7 -2.44 -5.43 11.11
C ARG A 7 -2.76 -5.53 9.62
N ASN A 8 -1.86 -6.12 8.84
CA ASN A 8 -2.02 -6.30 7.40
C ASN A 8 -2.98 -7.44 7.01
N VAL A 9 -3.24 -8.40 7.90
CA VAL A 9 -4.31 -9.40 7.72
C VAL A 9 -5.67 -8.71 7.56
N LYS A 10 -5.94 -7.66 8.35
CA LYS A 10 -7.19 -6.87 8.24
C LYS A 10 -7.32 -6.18 6.88
N VAL A 11 -6.22 -5.64 6.35
CA VAL A 11 -6.18 -5.05 5.00
C VAL A 11 -6.46 -6.10 3.93
N SER A 12 -5.91 -7.30 4.08
CA SER A 12 -6.13 -8.41 3.14
C SER A 12 -7.60 -8.88 3.17
N GLN A 13 -8.20 -9.00 4.37
CA GLN A 13 -9.63 -9.29 4.53
C GLN A 13 -10.52 -8.20 3.92
N ALA A 14 -10.17 -6.93 4.14
CA ALA A 14 -10.86 -5.80 3.52
C ALA A 14 -10.79 -5.84 1.99
N THR A 15 -9.62 -6.19 1.45
CA THR A 15 -9.41 -6.38 0.00
C THR A 15 -10.34 -7.46 -0.54
N VAL A 16 -10.33 -8.65 0.08
CA VAL A 16 -11.21 -9.78 -0.31
C VAL A 16 -12.68 -9.38 -0.27
N LYS A 17 -13.13 -8.73 0.80
CA LYS A 17 -14.51 -8.23 0.94
C LYS A 17 -14.89 -7.33 -0.24
N LEU A 18 -14.01 -6.40 -0.61
CA LEU A 18 -14.25 -5.44 -1.68
C LEU A 18 -14.23 -6.06 -3.07
N MET A 19 -13.30 -6.99 -3.33
CA MET A 19 -13.25 -7.72 -4.60
C MET A 19 -14.51 -8.57 -4.80
N ASN A 20 -14.93 -9.32 -3.78
CA ASN A 20 -16.17 -10.10 -3.80
C ASN A 20 -17.38 -9.21 -4.09
N LYS A 21 -17.47 -8.06 -3.42
CA LYS A 21 -18.57 -7.13 -3.60
C LYS A 21 -18.60 -6.46 -4.97
N ALA A 22 -17.43 -6.21 -5.55
CA ALA A 22 -17.31 -5.71 -6.91
C ALA A 22 -17.56 -6.80 -7.98
N GLY A 23 -17.86 -8.04 -7.57
CA GLY A 23 -18.09 -9.17 -8.46
C GLY A 23 -16.84 -9.63 -9.20
N VAL A 24 -15.66 -9.44 -8.60
CA VAL A 24 -14.38 -9.88 -9.17
C VAL A 24 -14.14 -11.33 -8.78
N SER A 25 -13.96 -12.20 -9.78
CA SER A 25 -13.40 -13.53 -9.55
C SER A 25 -11.88 -13.43 -9.44
N PHE A 26 -11.33 -13.96 -8.35
CA PHE A 26 -9.89 -13.98 -8.11
C PHE A 26 -9.49 -15.28 -7.40
N ALA A 27 -8.20 -15.60 -7.46
CA ALA A 27 -7.59 -16.71 -6.74
C ALA A 27 -6.39 -16.20 -5.93
N ILE A 28 -5.97 -16.98 -4.94
CA ILE A 28 -4.72 -16.80 -4.20
C ILE A 28 -3.85 -18.04 -4.41
N LEU A 29 -2.53 -17.88 -4.31
CA LEU A 29 -1.60 -19.01 -4.44
C LEU A 29 -1.55 -19.87 -3.17
N GLY A 30 -2.20 -19.45 -2.07
CA GLY A 30 -2.27 -20.25 -0.85
C GLY A 30 -0.88 -20.47 -0.25
N SER A 31 -0.52 -21.73 -0.03
CA SER A 31 0.81 -22.11 0.47
C SER A 31 1.95 -21.84 -0.52
N ASP A 32 1.62 -21.71 -1.81
CA ASP A 32 2.60 -21.51 -2.87
C ASP A 32 2.97 -20.02 -3.01
N GLU A 33 2.29 -19.14 -2.28
CA GLU A 33 2.62 -17.71 -2.26
C GLU A 33 3.88 -17.44 -1.43
N THR A 34 4.92 -16.92 -2.09
CA THR A 34 6.15 -16.51 -1.40
C THR A 34 6.40 -15.00 -1.51
N CYS A 35 7.42 -14.49 -0.82
CA CYS A 35 7.82 -13.09 -0.93
C CYS A 35 8.27 -12.77 -2.35
N THR A 36 7.97 -11.57 -2.85
CA THR A 36 8.43 -11.14 -4.18
C THR A 36 9.95 -11.02 -4.31
N GLY A 37 10.66 -11.02 -3.17
CA GLY A 37 12.10 -10.80 -3.07
C GLY A 37 12.53 -9.33 -3.00
N ASP A 38 11.58 -8.38 -2.92
CA ASP A 38 11.91 -6.95 -2.81
C ASP A 38 12.86 -6.66 -1.63
N PRO A 39 12.62 -7.13 -0.38
CA PRO A 39 13.55 -6.87 0.73
C PRO A 39 14.96 -7.38 0.46
N ALA A 40 15.10 -8.61 -0.06
CA ALA A 40 16.40 -9.19 -0.41
C ALA A 40 17.14 -8.31 -1.40
N ARG A 41 16.46 -7.93 -2.51
CA ARG A 41 17.03 -7.06 -3.53
C ARG A 41 17.47 -5.71 -2.96
N ARG A 42 16.65 -5.09 -2.11
CA ARG A 42 16.97 -3.77 -1.53
C ARG A 42 18.10 -3.80 -0.52
N MET A 43 18.36 -4.94 0.10
CA MET A 43 19.50 -5.13 1.00
C MET A 43 20.77 -5.56 0.25
N GLY A 44 20.70 -5.75 -1.07
CA GLY A 44 21.84 -6.17 -1.89
C GLY A 44 22.01 -7.69 -2.03
N GLU A 45 21.08 -8.48 -1.48
CA GLU A 45 21.05 -9.95 -1.59
C GLU A 45 20.49 -10.38 -2.96
N GLU A 46 21.21 -10.02 -4.02
CA GLU A 46 20.78 -10.16 -5.41
C GLU A 46 20.59 -11.64 -5.81
N TYR A 47 21.46 -12.54 -5.33
CA TYR A 47 21.31 -13.98 -5.61
C TYR A 47 20.01 -14.56 -5.02
N LEU A 48 19.67 -14.16 -3.78
CA LEU A 48 18.42 -14.57 -3.14
C LEU A 48 17.22 -13.98 -3.89
N TYR A 49 17.29 -12.70 -4.28
CA TYR A 49 16.25 -12.08 -5.10
C TYR A 49 16.03 -12.83 -6.41
N GLN A 50 17.08 -13.15 -7.16
CA GLN A 50 16.97 -13.87 -8.43
C GLN A 50 16.37 -15.26 -8.24
N THR A 51 16.75 -15.96 -7.17
CA THR A 51 16.20 -17.28 -6.85
C THR A 51 14.69 -17.19 -6.57
N GLN A 52 14.28 -16.24 -5.74
CA GLN A 52 12.86 -16.03 -5.41
C GLN A 52 12.05 -15.55 -6.61
N ALA A 53 12.59 -14.63 -7.41
CA ALA A 53 11.93 -14.10 -8.60
C ALA A 53 11.70 -15.20 -9.64
N ARG A 54 12.71 -16.05 -9.93
CA ARG A 54 12.56 -17.18 -10.86
C ARG A 54 11.49 -18.16 -10.41
N ALA A 55 11.53 -18.59 -9.14
CA ALA A 55 10.55 -19.51 -8.58
C ALA A 55 9.12 -18.95 -8.66
N ASN A 56 8.94 -17.67 -8.28
CA ASN A 56 7.62 -17.05 -8.35
C ASN A 56 7.11 -16.89 -9.79
N VAL A 57 7.99 -16.54 -10.74
CA VAL A 57 7.62 -16.43 -12.15
C VAL A 57 7.24 -17.80 -12.72
N GLU A 58 7.96 -18.85 -12.37
CA GLU A 58 7.64 -20.24 -12.74
C GLU A 58 6.25 -20.63 -12.23
N THR A 59 6.00 -20.52 -10.92
CA THR A 59 4.70 -20.85 -10.31
C THR A 59 3.54 -20.05 -10.93
N LEU A 60 3.70 -18.75 -11.11
CA LEU A 60 2.67 -17.89 -11.70
C LEU A 60 2.39 -18.24 -13.18
N ASN A 61 3.44 -18.59 -13.93
CA ASN A 61 3.30 -19.01 -15.33
C ASN A 61 2.62 -20.39 -15.45
N GLU A 62 2.98 -21.35 -14.60
CA GLU A 62 2.35 -22.67 -14.53
C GLU A 62 0.85 -22.57 -14.19
N ALA A 63 0.50 -21.65 -13.28
CA ALA A 63 -0.89 -21.32 -12.95
C ALA A 63 -1.62 -20.54 -14.07
N GLY A 64 -0.95 -20.21 -15.17
CA GLY A 64 -1.54 -19.50 -16.31
C GLY A 64 -1.91 -18.05 -16.03
N VAL A 65 -1.31 -17.42 -15.02
CA VAL A 65 -1.67 -16.08 -14.56
C VAL A 65 -1.39 -15.04 -15.65
N LYS A 66 -2.38 -14.17 -15.91
CA LYS A 66 -2.26 -13.03 -16.83
C LYS A 66 -2.38 -11.68 -16.14
N LYS A 67 -3.14 -11.63 -15.05
CA LYS A 67 -3.40 -10.41 -14.29
C LYS A 67 -3.11 -10.66 -12.83
N ILE A 68 -2.41 -9.72 -12.20
CA ILE A 68 -2.08 -9.75 -10.78
C ILE A 68 -2.59 -8.45 -10.18
N PHE A 69 -3.17 -8.53 -8.99
CA PHE A 69 -3.36 -7.34 -8.16
C PHE A 69 -2.73 -7.52 -6.80
N THR A 70 -2.28 -6.42 -6.20
CA THR A 70 -1.65 -6.42 -4.89
C THR A 70 -1.97 -5.16 -4.10
N ASN A 71 -2.01 -5.27 -2.78
CA ASN A 71 -2.15 -4.15 -1.85
C ASN A 71 -0.80 -3.59 -1.38
N CYS A 72 0.31 -4.11 -1.90
CA CYS A 72 1.65 -3.69 -1.50
C CYS A 72 2.35 -3.00 -2.67
N PRO A 73 2.71 -1.70 -2.56
CA PRO A 73 3.45 -0.98 -3.59
C PRO A 73 4.82 -1.58 -3.93
N HIS A 74 5.46 -2.25 -2.96
CA HIS A 74 6.73 -2.94 -3.19
C HIS A 74 6.52 -4.14 -4.11
N CYS A 75 5.53 -4.99 -3.79
CA CYS A 75 5.16 -6.12 -4.64
C CYS A 75 4.73 -5.64 -6.03
N TYR A 76 3.92 -4.57 -6.10
CA TYR A 76 3.50 -3.96 -7.36
C TYR A 76 4.69 -3.61 -8.24
N ASN A 77 5.68 -2.90 -7.68
CA ASN A 77 6.88 -2.50 -8.41
C ASN A 77 7.67 -3.72 -8.90
N THR A 78 7.86 -4.72 -8.03
CA THR A 78 8.63 -5.91 -8.38
C THR A 78 7.95 -6.74 -9.46
N PHE A 79 6.65 -7.02 -9.34
CA PHE A 79 5.91 -7.74 -10.38
C PHE A 79 5.91 -6.97 -11.72
N LYS A 80 5.72 -5.65 -11.69
CA LYS A 80 5.54 -4.85 -12.90
C LYS A 80 6.84 -4.54 -13.63
N ASN A 81 7.87 -4.13 -12.88
CA ASN A 81 9.07 -3.52 -13.45
C ASN A 81 10.30 -4.42 -13.38
N GLU A 82 10.27 -5.48 -12.57
CA GLU A 82 11.47 -6.27 -12.27
C GLU A 82 11.34 -7.74 -12.67
N TYR A 83 10.16 -8.35 -12.49
CA TYR A 83 9.91 -9.72 -12.97
C TYR A 83 9.97 -9.88 -14.49
N PRO A 84 9.78 -8.86 -15.35
CA PRO A 84 10.05 -8.98 -16.78
C PRO A 84 11.48 -9.44 -17.12
N ASP A 85 12.48 -9.10 -16.30
CA ASP A 85 13.87 -9.57 -16.47
C ASP A 85 13.99 -11.11 -16.35
N PHE A 86 12.98 -11.77 -15.78
CA PHE A 86 12.89 -13.21 -15.58
C PHE A 86 11.85 -13.88 -16.50
N GLY A 87 11.41 -13.18 -17.55
CA GLY A 87 10.49 -13.72 -18.55
C GLY A 87 9.01 -13.64 -18.17
N SER A 88 8.65 -12.84 -17.16
CA SER A 88 7.24 -12.60 -16.82
C SER A 88 6.58 -11.61 -17.77
N ASN A 89 5.27 -11.74 -17.98
CA ASN A 89 4.46 -10.76 -18.69
C ASN A 89 3.05 -10.70 -18.08
N TYR A 90 2.93 -9.97 -16.97
CA TYR A 90 1.68 -9.83 -16.22
C TYR A 90 1.13 -8.41 -16.35
N GLU A 91 -0.19 -8.30 -16.42
CA GLU A 91 -0.88 -7.04 -16.18
C GLU A 91 -1.04 -6.83 -14.67
N VAL A 92 -0.27 -5.91 -14.10
CA VAL A 92 -0.18 -5.71 -12.64
C VAL A 92 -0.96 -4.47 -12.21
N TYR A 93 -1.84 -4.66 -11.24
CA TYR A 93 -2.68 -3.62 -10.65
C TYR A 93 -2.37 -3.42 -9.16
N HIS A 94 -2.33 -2.17 -8.71
CA HIS A 94 -2.45 -1.89 -7.30
C HIS A 94 -3.93 -1.88 -6.91
N VAL A 95 -4.26 -2.35 -5.71
CA VAL A 95 -5.66 -2.43 -5.26
C VAL A 95 -6.38 -1.07 -5.33
N HIS A 96 -5.67 0.04 -5.10
CA HIS A 96 -6.27 1.39 -5.23
C HIS A 96 -6.71 1.71 -6.67
N GLU A 97 -6.02 1.23 -7.70
CA GLU A 97 -6.45 1.41 -9.09
C GLU A 97 -7.80 0.72 -9.33
N LEU A 98 -7.92 -0.52 -8.83
CA LEU A 98 -9.13 -1.31 -8.94
C LEU A 98 -10.28 -0.69 -8.15
N LEU A 99 -10.05 -0.26 -6.91
CA LEU A 99 -11.07 0.37 -6.09
C LEU A 99 -11.56 1.69 -6.71
N ALA A 100 -10.65 2.56 -7.15
CA ALA A 100 -11.03 3.79 -7.84
C ALA A 100 -11.88 3.50 -9.08
N LYS A 101 -11.54 2.46 -9.86
CA LYS A 101 -12.33 2.01 -11.00
C LYS A 101 -13.70 1.47 -10.58
N PHE A 102 -13.78 0.58 -9.59
CA PHE A 102 -15.04 -0.03 -9.17
C PHE A 102 -16.01 0.97 -8.55
N ILE A 103 -15.49 2.00 -7.88
CA ILE A 103 -16.30 3.11 -7.39
C ILE A 103 -16.84 3.93 -8.57
N ALA A 104 -15.98 4.30 -9.52
CA ALA A 104 -16.40 5.06 -10.71
C ALA A 104 -17.42 4.30 -11.57
N ASP A 105 -17.26 2.98 -11.70
CA ASP A 105 -18.17 2.10 -12.43
C ASP A 105 -19.47 1.78 -11.65
N GLY A 106 -19.63 2.32 -10.42
CA GLY A 106 -20.80 2.07 -9.57
C GLY A 106 -20.89 0.66 -8.97
N LYS A 107 -19.87 -0.18 -9.15
CA LYS A 107 -19.77 -1.53 -8.56
C LYS A 107 -19.56 -1.48 -7.05
N LEU A 108 -18.89 -0.45 -6.55
CA LEU A 108 -18.74 -0.18 -5.13
C LEU A 108 -19.45 1.14 -4.80
N LYS A 109 -20.60 1.04 -4.15
CA LYS A 109 -21.33 2.21 -3.64
C LYS A 109 -20.82 2.53 -2.25
N ILE A 110 -20.18 3.68 -2.12
CA ILE A 110 -19.68 4.20 -0.84
C ILE A 110 -20.84 4.88 -0.12
N SER A 111 -21.04 4.50 1.15
CA SER A 111 -22.12 4.96 2.00
C SER A 111 -21.61 5.26 3.41
N GLY A 112 -22.46 5.89 4.23
CA GLY A 112 -22.14 6.29 5.60
C GLY A 112 -21.63 7.72 5.70
N ASP A 113 -21.68 8.26 6.91
CA ASP A 113 -21.33 9.65 7.19
C ASP A 113 -19.86 9.80 7.60
N GLY A 114 -19.24 10.90 7.15
CA GLY A 114 -18.15 11.59 7.84
C GLY A 114 -16.86 10.79 8.08
N LEU A 115 -16.02 10.64 7.05
CA LEU A 115 -14.59 10.36 7.27
C LEU A 115 -13.87 11.53 7.97
N GLY A 116 -14.37 12.76 7.78
CA GLY A 116 -13.74 13.96 8.28
C GLY A 116 -12.45 14.28 7.51
N GLU A 117 -11.53 14.95 8.18
CA GLU A 117 -10.25 15.35 7.58
C GLU A 117 -9.27 14.17 7.52
N ILE A 118 -8.75 13.93 6.32
CA ILE A 118 -7.76 12.88 6.04
C ILE A 118 -6.59 13.48 5.28
N THR A 119 -5.37 13.15 5.72
CA THR A 119 -4.16 13.36 4.92
C THR A 119 -3.69 12.05 4.32
N PHE A 120 -3.07 12.08 3.15
CA PHE A 120 -2.64 10.88 2.45
C PHE A 120 -1.13 10.87 2.21
N HIS A 121 -0.49 9.76 2.52
CA HIS A 121 0.91 9.52 2.18
C HIS A 121 1.04 8.78 0.84
N ASP A 122 1.55 9.48 -0.17
CA ASP A 122 1.97 8.86 -1.42
C ASP A 122 3.18 7.93 -1.18
N SER A 123 2.96 6.63 -1.36
CA SER A 123 4.03 5.64 -1.37
C SER A 123 5.06 5.97 -2.44
N CYS A 124 6.34 5.79 -2.13
CA CYS A 124 7.42 5.99 -3.08
C CYS A 124 7.24 5.15 -4.35
N TYR A 125 6.88 3.87 -4.22
CA TYR A 125 6.73 2.98 -5.37
C TYR A 125 5.53 3.31 -6.23
N LEU A 126 4.37 3.65 -5.67
CA LEU A 126 3.24 4.08 -6.48
C LEU A 126 3.53 5.44 -7.14
N GLY A 127 3.96 6.42 -6.35
CA GLY A 127 4.16 7.79 -6.80
C GLY A 127 5.43 7.98 -7.62
N ARG A 128 6.61 7.99 -6.98
CA ARG A 128 7.87 8.36 -7.64
C ARG A 128 8.27 7.40 -8.75
N HIS A 129 8.13 6.09 -8.52
CA HIS A 129 8.55 5.05 -9.46
C HIS A 129 7.49 4.77 -10.54
N ASN A 130 6.21 4.69 -10.17
CA ASN A 130 5.15 4.25 -11.10
C ASN A 130 4.17 5.37 -11.51
N LYS A 131 4.41 6.62 -11.10
CA LYS A 131 3.61 7.82 -11.45
C LYS A 131 2.11 7.70 -11.15
N MET A 132 1.76 6.87 -10.18
CA MET A 132 0.40 6.59 -9.76
C MET A 132 0.02 7.45 -8.55
N PHE A 133 -0.67 8.57 -8.81
CA PHE A 133 -1.09 9.53 -7.78
C PHE A 133 -2.61 9.61 -7.61
N GLN A 134 -3.35 9.46 -8.71
CA GLN A 134 -4.77 9.76 -8.76
C GLN A 134 -5.69 8.72 -8.10
N PRO A 135 -5.41 7.39 -8.14
CA PRO A 135 -6.34 6.40 -7.60
C PRO A 135 -6.71 6.64 -6.13
N ALA A 136 -5.73 6.87 -5.26
CA ALA A 136 -5.95 7.15 -3.84
C ALA A 136 -6.81 8.41 -3.61
N ARG A 137 -6.56 9.47 -4.39
CA ARG A 137 -7.30 10.73 -4.29
C ARG A 137 -8.75 10.56 -4.75
N LYS A 138 -8.96 9.87 -5.86
CA LYS A 138 -10.32 9.52 -6.33
C LYS A 138 -11.10 8.68 -5.32
N ILE A 139 -10.44 7.75 -4.65
CA ILE A 139 -11.06 6.97 -3.56
C ILE A 139 -11.48 7.91 -2.42
N ILE A 140 -10.56 8.74 -1.92
CA ILE A 140 -10.85 9.66 -0.81
C ILE A 140 -11.98 10.62 -1.18
N ASP A 141 -11.90 11.24 -2.35
CA ASP A 141 -12.84 12.26 -2.82
C ASP A 141 -14.24 11.65 -3.13
N SER A 142 -14.34 10.32 -3.28
CA SER A 142 -15.62 9.61 -3.43
C SER A 142 -16.35 9.32 -2.11
N ILE A 143 -15.68 9.51 -0.96
CA ILE A 143 -16.24 9.21 0.35
C ILE A 143 -17.06 10.42 0.84
N PRO A 144 -18.36 10.24 1.15
CA PRO A 144 -19.18 11.32 1.69
C PRO A 144 -18.56 11.94 2.96
N GLY A 145 -18.44 13.26 2.98
CA GLY A 145 -17.90 14.01 4.12
C GLY A 145 -16.39 13.86 4.33
N ALA A 146 -15.64 13.28 3.38
CA ALA A 146 -14.18 13.29 3.42
C ALA A 146 -13.64 14.66 2.98
N LYS A 147 -12.70 15.21 3.75
CA LYS A 147 -11.92 16.39 3.39
C LYS A 147 -10.46 16.02 3.30
N ARG A 148 -9.94 15.91 2.08
CA ARG A 148 -8.53 15.61 1.83
C ARG A 148 -7.66 16.84 2.11
N ILE A 149 -6.67 16.68 2.98
CA ILE A 149 -5.66 17.71 3.30
C ILE A 149 -4.29 17.15 2.95
N GLU A 150 -3.64 17.71 1.94
CA GLU A 150 -2.33 17.24 1.50
C GLU A 150 -1.20 17.71 2.44
N MET A 151 -0.24 16.83 2.71
CA MET A 151 1.02 17.24 3.34
C MET A 151 1.81 18.17 2.41
N LYS A 152 2.66 19.05 2.96
CA LYS A 152 3.50 19.98 2.19
C LYS A 152 4.32 19.28 1.11
N ARG A 153 4.92 18.13 1.46
CA ARG A 153 5.62 17.24 0.53
C ARG A 153 4.67 16.12 0.11
N THR A 154 4.11 16.22 -1.08
CA THR A 154 3.09 15.30 -1.62
C THR A 154 3.39 14.96 -3.09
N GLY A 155 2.72 13.94 -3.63
CA GLY A 155 2.86 13.51 -5.02
C GLY A 155 4.28 13.04 -5.32
N GLU A 156 4.86 13.53 -6.41
CA GLU A 156 6.23 13.19 -6.81
C GLU A 156 7.29 13.64 -5.79
N TRP A 157 6.97 14.66 -4.99
CA TRP A 157 7.82 15.21 -3.94
C TRP A 157 7.55 14.60 -2.56
N SER A 158 6.73 13.54 -2.48
CA SER A 158 6.43 12.84 -1.23
C SER A 158 7.71 12.34 -0.55
N PHE A 159 7.85 12.68 0.72
CA PHE A 159 8.98 12.25 1.52
C PHE A 159 8.80 10.83 2.05
N CYS A 160 9.90 10.08 2.14
CA CYS A 160 9.90 8.66 2.48
C CYS A 160 9.30 8.42 3.88
N CYS A 161 8.62 7.28 4.04
CA CYS A 161 8.18 6.79 5.35
C CYS A 161 9.32 6.20 6.20
N GLY A 162 10.48 5.91 5.60
CA GLY A 162 11.66 5.37 6.28
C GLY A 162 11.87 3.85 6.16
N ALA A 163 10.89 3.08 5.66
CA ALA A 163 11.01 1.62 5.60
C ALA A 163 11.79 1.08 4.39
N GLY A 164 11.75 1.78 3.25
CA GLY A 164 12.33 1.30 1.99
C GLY A 164 13.85 1.15 2.02
N GLY A 165 14.43 0.44 1.05
CA GLY A 165 15.88 0.24 0.99
C GLY A 165 16.44 -0.68 2.10
N GLY A 166 15.60 -1.55 2.68
CA GLY A 166 15.97 -2.39 3.82
C GLY A 166 16.03 -1.66 5.17
N ARG A 167 15.76 -0.35 5.20
CA ARG A 167 15.88 0.49 6.40
C ARG A 167 14.90 0.13 7.50
N MET A 168 13.79 -0.53 7.19
CA MET A 168 12.88 -1.07 8.20
C MET A 168 13.56 -2.07 9.15
N PHE A 169 14.61 -2.76 8.69
CA PHE A 169 15.34 -3.77 9.46
C PHE A 169 16.64 -3.26 10.08
N LEU A 170 16.93 -1.96 9.91
CA LEU A 170 18.16 -1.34 10.35
C LEU A 170 17.86 -0.22 11.34
N GLU A 171 18.69 -0.12 12.38
CA GLU A 171 18.58 0.97 13.34
C GLU A 171 19.09 2.29 12.73
N GLU A 172 18.27 3.33 12.84
CA GLU A 172 18.67 4.69 12.46
C GLU A 172 19.39 5.36 13.63
N THR A 173 20.70 5.55 13.51
CA THR A 173 21.55 6.10 14.59
C THR A 173 21.95 7.56 14.39
N ARG A 174 21.54 8.18 13.27
CA ARG A 174 21.96 9.53 12.88
C ARG A 174 20.78 10.42 12.60
N GLY A 175 20.75 11.57 13.29
CA GLY A 175 19.73 12.60 13.10
C GLY A 175 18.36 12.19 13.60
N GLU A 176 17.34 12.84 13.05
CA GLU A 176 15.95 12.47 13.29
C GLU A 176 15.56 11.25 12.47
N ARG A 177 14.82 10.31 13.08
CA ARG A 177 14.29 9.15 12.37
C ARG A 177 13.37 9.58 11.23
N ILE A 178 13.51 8.96 10.07
CA ILE A 178 12.80 9.37 8.84
C ILE A 178 11.29 9.26 9.02
N ASN A 179 10.82 8.20 9.70
CA ASN A 179 9.40 8.00 9.96
C ASN A 179 8.84 9.05 10.92
N GLU A 180 9.58 9.47 11.94
CA GLU A 180 9.17 10.54 12.86
C GLU A 180 9.08 11.89 12.13
N ASN A 181 10.08 12.23 11.31
CA ASN A 181 10.07 13.44 10.48
C ASN A 181 8.82 13.47 9.59
N ARG A 182 8.54 12.36 8.90
CA ARG A 182 7.38 12.25 8.03
C ARG A 182 6.06 12.26 8.81
N THR A 183 6.01 11.67 9.99
CA THR A 183 4.81 11.67 10.84
C THR A 183 4.51 13.06 11.38
N LYS A 184 5.53 13.85 11.75
CA LYS A 184 5.35 15.27 12.12
C LYS A 184 4.68 16.06 11.01
N GLU A 185 5.06 15.84 9.75
CA GLU A 185 4.40 16.49 8.61
C GLU A 185 2.92 16.08 8.49
N ALA A 186 2.61 14.80 8.69
CA ALA A 186 1.24 14.31 8.64
C ALA A 186 0.39 14.93 9.77
N VAL A 187 0.89 14.92 11.00
CA VAL A 187 0.23 15.53 12.17
C VAL A 187 0.04 17.05 11.99
N ALA A 188 1.02 17.74 11.40
CA ALA A 188 0.95 19.18 11.16
C ALA A 188 -0.16 19.59 10.18
N THR A 189 -0.73 18.66 9.41
CA THR A 189 -1.91 18.94 8.57
C THR A 189 -3.19 19.16 9.38
N GLY A 190 -3.22 18.72 10.65
CA GLY A 190 -4.41 18.74 11.50
C GLY A 190 -5.39 17.59 11.24
N ALA A 191 -5.20 16.80 10.17
CA ALA A 191 -6.06 15.67 9.86
C ALA A 191 -5.86 14.54 10.88
N LYS A 192 -6.96 14.07 11.50
CA LYS A 192 -6.93 12.96 12.47
C LYS A 192 -6.65 11.61 11.83
N THR A 193 -6.99 11.45 10.54
CA THR A 193 -6.70 10.21 9.79
C THR A 193 -5.52 10.40 8.86
N ILE A 194 -4.53 9.51 8.96
CA ILE A 194 -3.41 9.38 8.02
C ILE A 194 -3.69 8.16 7.13
N GLY A 195 -4.08 8.44 5.89
CA GLY A 195 -4.28 7.45 4.85
C GLY A 195 -2.97 6.95 4.25
N VAL A 196 -2.83 5.63 4.12
CA VAL A 196 -1.68 4.98 3.47
C VAL A 196 -2.12 3.98 2.41
N SER A 197 -1.19 3.60 1.55
CA SER A 197 -1.35 2.60 0.48
C SER A 197 -0.38 1.42 0.58
N CYS A 198 0.43 1.37 1.64
CA CYS A 198 1.55 0.44 1.74
C CYS A 198 1.61 -0.16 3.15
N PRO A 199 1.73 -1.50 3.27
CA PRO A 199 1.96 -2.19 4.54
C PRO A 199 3.10 -1.60 5.36
N PHE A 200 4.24 -1.33 4.72
CA PHE A 200 5.40 -0.77 5.41
C PHE A 200 5.16 0.67 5.85
N CYS A 201 4.54 1.51 5.01
CA CYS A 201 4.19 2.87 5.44
C CYS A 201 3.24 2.83 6.65
N MET A 202 2.28 1.90 6.67
CA MET A 202 1.36 1.74 7.80
C MET A 202 2.11 1.47 9.10
N THR A 203 3.07 0.54 9.09
CA THR A 203 3.94 0.27 10.26
C THR A 203 4.73 1.52 10.64
N MET A 204 5.43 2.14 9.70
CA MET A 204 6.30 3.29 9.99
C MET A 204 5.55 4.49 10.57
N PHE A 205 4.35 4.80 10.07
CA PHE A 205 3.51 5.88 10.63
C PHE A 205 2.91 5.50 11.98
N THR A 206 2.55 4.22 12.19
CA THR A 206 2.05 3.76 13.49
C THR A 206 3.13 3.93 14.55
N ASP A 207 4.35 3.52 14.25
CA ASP A 207 5.50 3.69 15.15
C ASP A 207 5.86 5.16 15.33
N GLY A 208 5.79 5.97 14.27
CA GLY A 208 6.00 7.40 14.33
C GLY A 208 4.99 8.11 15.23
N LEU A 209 3.71 7.73 15.19
CA LEU A 209 2.69 8.33 16.05
C LEU A 209 2.94 8.00 17.53
N LYS A 210 3.32 6.77 17.84
CA LYS A 210 3.69 6.35 19.21
C LYS A 210 4.89 7.13 19.72
N ALA A 211 5.94 7.26 18.90
CA ALA A 211 7.14 8.02 19.26
C ALA A 211 6.83 9.50 19.57
N LEU A 212 5.84 10.07 18.90
CA LEU A 212 5.39 11.45 19.10
C LEU A 212 4.29 11.60 20.18
N GLY A 213 3.82 10.51 20.79
CA GLY A 213 2.70 10.53 21.74
C GLY A 213 1.40 11.03 21.12
N LYS A 214 1.13 10.67 19.85
CA LYS A 214 -0.03 11.13 19.06
C LYS A 214 -1.00 10.01 18.69
N ASP A 215 -0.70 8.76 19.05
CA ASP A 215 -1.47 7.57 18.72
C ASP A 215 -2.88 7.51 19.35
N GLU A 216 -3.16 8.30 20.38
CA GLU A 216 -4.52 8.48 20.92
C GLU A 216 -5.35 9.53 20.17
N THR A 217 -4.69 10.42 19.40
CA THR A 217 -5.33 11.58 18.75
C THR A 217 -5.39 11.47 17.24
N HIS A 218 -4.52 10.65 16.66
CA HIS A 218 -4.40 10.40 15.23
C HIS A 218 -4.40 8.90 14.98
N GLU A 219 -4.93 8.48 13.85
CA GLU A 219 -4.95 7.08 13.44
C GLU A 219 -4.37 6.89 12.04
N VAL A 220 -3.73 5.74 11.83
CA VAL A 220 -3.23 5.32 10.50
C VAL A 220 -4.19 4.28 9.92
N LYS A 221 -4.73 4.56 8.74
CA LYS A 221 -5.64 3.66 8.03
C LYS A 221 -5.16 3.41 6.62
N GLU A 222 -5.17 2.14 6.23
CA GLU A 222 -5.02 1.78 4.82
C GLU A 222 -6.35 2.08 4.10
N LEU A 223 -6.31 2.73 2.93
CA LEU A 223 -7.53 3.22 2.27
C LEU A 223 -8.53 2.10 1.92
N THR A 224 -8.06 0.88 1.65
CA THR A 224 -8.91 -0.29 1.42
C THR A 224 -9.78 -0.59 2.63
N GLU A 225 -9.25 -0.43 3.86
CA GLU A 225 -10.04 -0.61 5.08
C GLU A 225 -11.09 0.49 5.26
N VAL A 226 -10.71 1.73 4.94
CA VAL A 226 -11.62 2.89 4.96
C VAL A 226 -12.82 2.63 4.06
N VAL A 227 -12.57 2.15 2.85
CA VAL A 227 -13.59 1.80 1.85
C VAL A 227 -14.40 0.58 2.31
N ALA A 228 -13.76 -0.48 2.80
CA ALA A 228 -14.43 -1.70 3.24
C ALA A 228 -15.43 -1.47 4.38
N GLY A 229 -15.15 -0.50 5.26
CA GLY A 229 -16.06 -0.06 6.33
C GLY A 229 -17.24 0.79 5.85
N ARG A 230 -17.27 1.19 4.57
CA ARG A 230 -18.27 2.10 3.98
C ARG A 230 -19.08 1.48 2.85
N VAL A 231 -18.78 0.23 2.51
CA VAL A 231 -19.60 -0.57 1.61
C VAL A 231 -20.45 -1.52 2.46
N GLY A 232 -21.77 -1.30 2.48
CA GLY A 232 -22.77 -2.13 3.20
C GLY A 232 -23.08 -3.42 2.47
#